data_AF-A0A7Z0DXL0-F1
#
_entry.id   AF-A0A7Z0DXL0-F1
#
_cell.length_a   1.000
_cell.length_b   1.000
_cell.length_c   1.000
_cell.angle_alpha   90.00
_cell.angle_beta   90.00
_cell.angle_gamma   90.00
#
_symmetry.space_group_name_H-M   'P 1'
#
loop_
_entity.id
_entity.type
_entity.pdbx_description
1 polymer ?
#
loop_
_entity_poly.entity_id
_entity_poly.type
_entity_poly.pdbx_seq_one_letter_code
_entity_poly.pdbx_strand_id
1 'polypeptide(L)'
;MCVSCAWAKPAKPHPMEFCENGAKATAWEITSRRADRGFFAAHTLHELEEWSDHDLEEQGRLTHPMRWNSANDKYEPVSWSDAFEEIGRELRALAPQQVDFYTSGRASLETAYMYQLFARIFGSNNLPDSSNMCHESSSVALPESIGSSVGTAMLSDFQNCDCIFYLAQNVNTSSPRMLHDLQDAVDRGVKIVTFNPLREPGLEHFINPQMPSQMLTGHSTLISSEYYQVRNGGDIGALFGVCKALIEADDALKASGISKVAGSDAVPKDPSNAATVAFAASPGDKVRTSSFST
;
A
#
# COMPACT_ATOMS: atom_id res chain seq x y z
N MET A 1 18.44 2.26 3.62
CA MET A 1 17.38 2.26 2.57
C MET A 1 16.05 2.36 3.29
N CYS A 2 15.10 3.19 2.83
CA CYS A 2 13.83 3.37 3.55
C CYS A 2 13.00 2.08 3.57
N VAL A 3 12.70 1.58 4.77
CA VAL A 3 11.93 0.33 5.02
C VAL A 3 10.43 0.57 5.28
N SER A 4 9.96 1.82 5.20
CA SER A 4 8.62 2.20 5.66
C SER A 4 7.75 2.92 4.64
N CYS A 5 8.31 3.40 3.53
CA CYS A 5 7.52 4.15 2.54
C CYS A 5 6.68 3.19 1.70
N ALA A 6 5.38 3.46 1.58
CA ALA A 6 4.45 2.63 0.80
C ALA A 6 4.62 2.78 -0.72
N TRP A 7 5.27 3.86 -1.18
CA TRP A 7 5.53 4.07 -2.61
C TRP A 7 6.58 3.09 -3.13
N ALA A 8 6.40 2.61 -4.36
CA ALA A 8 7.36 1.74 -5.02
C ALA A 8 8.74 2.39 -5.12
N LYS A 9 9.78 1.55 -5.13
CA LYS A 9 11.16 2.02 -5.28
C LYS A 9 11.49 2.12 -6.77
N PRO A 10 11.94 3.28 -7.28
CA PRO A 10 12.37 3.39 -8.67
C PRO A 10 13.65 2.56 -8.90
N ALA A 11 13.88 2.17 -10.16
CA ALA A 11 15.08 1.40 -10.54
C ALA A 11 16.38 2.16 -10.20
N LYS A 12 16.35 3.49 -10.28
CA LYS A 12 17.44 4.41 -9.90
C LYS A 12 16.96 5.34 -8.78
N PRO A 13 17.11 4.97 -7.50
CA PRO A 13 16.71 5.83 -6.39
C PRO A 13 17.65 7.02 -6.24
N HIS A 14 17.13 8.15 -5.78
CA HIS A 14 17.97 9.28 -5.38
C HIS A 14 18.76 8.97 -4.09
N PRO A 15 19.89 9.66 -3.86
CA PRO A 15 20.61 9.57 -2.60
C PRO A 15 19.73 10.02 -1.44
N MET A 16 19.76 9.28 -0.32
CA MET A 16 19.07 9.64 0.93
C MET A 16 17.54 9.79 0.82
N GLU A 17 16.88 8.97 0.01
CA GLU A 17 15.41 8.85 0.00
C GLU A 17 14.89 8.06 1.21
N PHE A 18 14.74 8.72 2.36
CA PHE A 18 13.94 8.21 3.47
C PHE A 18 13.10 9.33 4.07
N CYS A 19 11.86 8.99 4.40
CA CYS A 19 10.98 9.87 5.15
C CYS A 19 11.18 9.71 6.65
N GLU A 20 10.53 10.58 7.42
CA GLU A 20 10.49 10.49 8.88
C GLU A 20 10.11 9.08 9.36
N ASN A 21 9.05 8.48 8.80
CA ASN A 21 8.63 7.12 9.14
C ASN A 21 9.70 6.08 8.78
N GLY A 22 10.41 6.27 7.66
CA GLY A 22 11.55 5.43 7.27
C GLY A 22 12.72 5.52 8.25
N ALA A 23 13.02 6.74 8.74
CA ALA A 23 14.05 6.95 9.75
C ALA A 23 13.66 6.30 11.07
N LYS A 24 12.42 6.52 11.55
CA LYS A 24 11.88 5.89 12.76
C LYS A 24 11.96 4.37 12.69
N ALA A 25 11.44 3.77 11.62
CA ALA A 25 11.48 2.32 11.45
C ALA A 25 12.92 1.78 11.44
N THR A 26 13.85 2.48 10.77
CA THR A 26 15.27 2.09 10.78
C THR A 26 15.87 2.19 12.19
N ALA A 27 15.57 3.25 12.93
CA ALA A 27 16.05 3.44 14.30
C ALA A 27 15.57 2.33 15.24
N TRP A 28 14.30 1.91 15.12
CA TRP A 28 13.75 0.78 15.86
C TRP A 28 14.40 -0.55 15.49
N GLU A 29 14.67 -0.79 14.21
CA GLU A 29 15.35 -2.00 13.76
C GLU A 29 16.79 -2.14 14.30
N ILE A 30 17.51 -1.02 14.39
CA ILE A 30 18.91 -1.00 14.84
C ILE A 30 19.09 -0.75 16.35
N THR A 31 18.00 -0.72 17.13
CA THR A 31 18.06 -0.44 18.56
C THR A 31 19.01 -1.39 19.29
N SER A 32 19.77 -0.88 20.26
CA SER A 32 20.59 -1.68 21.17
C SER A 32 19.83 -2.15 22.41
N ARG A 33 18.62 -1.62 22.65
CA ARG A 33 17.79 -1.96 23.81
C ARG A 33 17.18 -3.34 23.70
N ARG A 34 17.01 -4.01 24.83
CA ARG A 34 16.52 -5.39 24.92
C ARG A 34 15.53 -5.49 26.07
N ALA A 35 14.30 -5.91 25.76
CA ALA A 35 13.36 -6.40 26.75
C ALA A 35 13.79 -7.83 27.11
N ASP A 36 14.65 -7.92 28.13
CA ASP A 36 15.31 -9.15 28.54
C ASP A 36 14.55 -9.88 29.67
N ARG A 37 15.16 -10.97 30.19
CA ARG A 37 14.57 -11.75 31.28
C ARG A 37 14.41 -10.95 32.57
N GLY A 38 15.31 -10.00 32.83
CA GLY A 38 15.26 -9.14 34.01
C GLY A 38 14.08 -8.19 33.95
N PHE A 39 13.82 -7.61 32.78
CA PHE A 39 12.63 -6.80 32.52
C PHE A 39 11.34 -7.56 32.84
N PHE A 40 11.13 -8.73 32.25
CA PHE A 40 9.91 -9.52 32.47
C PHE A 40 9.79 -10.12 33.89
N ALA A 41 10.91 -10.28 34.61
CA ALA A 41 10.89 -10.66 36.02
C ALA A 41 10.46 -9.50 36.93
N ALA A 42 10.72 -8.25 36.51
CA ALA A 42 10.41 -7.06 37.29
C ALA A 42 8.92 -6.66 37.18
N HIS A 43 8.32 -6.79 36.00
CA HIS A 43 6.97 -6.30 35.71
C HIS A 43 5.93 -7.42 35.61
N THR A 44 4.70 -7.16 36.06
CA THR A 44 3.57 -8.07 35.81
C THR A 44 2.93 -7.75 34.46
N LEU A 45 2.18 -8.70 33.87
CA LEU A 45 1.44 -8.44 32.64
C LEU A 45 0.42 -7.32 32.87
N HIS A 46 -0.31 -7.35 33.98
CA HIS A 46 -1.32 -6.31 34.26
C HIS A 46 -0.73 -4.90 34.38
N GLU A 47 0.50 -4.77 34.90
CA GLU A 47 1.22 -3.49 34.90
C GLU A 47 1.55 -3.04 33.48
N LEU A 48 2.08 -3.96 32.65
CA LEU A 48 2.46 -3.66 31.27
C LEU A 48 1.26 -3.31 30.39
N GLU A 49 0.07 -3.82 30.69
CA GLU A 49 -1.18 -3.46 29.99
C GLU A 49 -1.58 -1.99 30.19
N GLU A 50 -1.12 -1.34 31.27
CA GLU A 50 -1.37 0.08 31.53
C GLU A 50 -0.37 1.02 30.85
N TRP A 51 0.71 0.48 30.26
CA TRP A 51 1.74 1.29 29.63
C TRP A 51 1.33 1.74 28.22
N SER A 52 1.91 2.85 27.77
CA SER A 52 1.71 3.28 26.39
C SER A 52 2.51 2.40 25.43
N ASP A 53 2.02 2.24 24.20
CA ASP A 53 2.73 1.50 23.13
C ASP A 53 4.16 2.01 22.93
N HIS A 54 4.36 3.33 23.06
CA HIS A 54 5.67 3.95 22.96
C HIS A 54 6.61 3.48 24.08
N ASP A 55 6.12 3.43 25.32
CA ASP A 55 6.94 3.05 26.47
C ASP A 55 7.28 1.55 26.45
N LEU A 56 6.35 0.72 25.94
CA LEU A 56 6.59 -0.70 25.69
C LEU A 56 7.66 -0.90 24.60
N GLU A 57 7.53 -0.21 23.46
CA GLU A 57 8.49 -0.30 22.36
C GLU A 57 9.89 0.20 22.78
N GLU A 58 9.95 1.23 23.63
CA GLU A 58 11.20 1.77 24.18
C GLU A 58 12.00 0.76 25.03
N GLN A 59 11.38 -0.35 25.50
CA GLN A 59 12.11 -1.43 26.19
C GLN A 59 12.98 -2.25 25.23
N GLY A 60 12.66 -2.21 23.92
CA GLY A 60 13.44 -2.80 22.86
C GLY A 60 13.12 -4.28 22.60
N ARG A 61 14.06 -4.96 21.93
CA ARG A 61 13.80 -6.26 21.29
C ARG A 61 13.61 -7.39 22.31
N LEU A 62 12.60 -8.23 22.08
CA LEU A 62 12.48 -9.54 22.72
C LEU A 62 13.67 -10.42 22.35
N THR A 63 14.30 -11.02 23.35
CA THR A 63 15.54 -11.81 23.19
C THR A 63 15.37 -13.30 23.42
N HIS A 64 14.25 -13.71 24.00
CA HIS A 64 13.97 -15.07 24.42
C HIS A 64 12.50 -15.41 24.13
N PRO A 65 12.18 -16.69 23.86
CA PRO A 65 10.82 -17.17 24.00
C PRO A 65 10.35 -16.98 25.45
N MET A 66 9.15 -16.44 25.60
CA MET A 66 8.55 -16.15 26.90
C MET A 66 7.19 -16.83 26.99
N ARG A 67 6.82 -17.29 28.19
CA ARG A 67 5.50 -17.84 28.50
C ARG A 67 4.92 -17.09 29.68
N TRP A 68 3.68 -16.66 29.56
CA TRP A 68 2.97 -16.05 30.70
C TRP A 68 2.61 -17.11 31.74
N ASN A 69 2.90 -16.81 33.00
CA ASN A 69 2.53 -17.61 34.16
C ASN A 69 1.43 -16.89 34.94
N SER A 70 0.21 -17.43 34.87
CA SER A 70 -0.96 -16.83 35.54
C SER A 70 -0.89 -16.85 37.06
N ALA A 71 -0.07 -17.72 37.67
CA ALA A 71 0.02 -17.82 39.13
C ALA A 71 0.76 -16.63 39.76
N ASN A 72 1.67 -16.00 39.02
CA ASN A 72 2.44 -14.84 39.47
C ASN A 72 2.28 -13.61 38.57
N ASP A 73 1.47 -13.72 37.52
CA ASP A 73 1.19 -12.70 36.52
C ASP A 73 2.43 -12.17 35.79
N LYS A 74 3.40 -13.03 35.48
CA LYS A 74 4.66 -12.63 34.83
C LYS A 74 5.00 -13.49 33.63
N TYR A 75 5.78 -12.93 32.70
CA TYR A 75 6.40 -13.70 31.63
C TYR A 75 7.68 -14.37 32.10
N GLU A 76 7.76 -15.68 31.92
CA GLU A 76 8.91 -16.50 32.28
C GLU A 76 9.63 -17.00 31.01
N PRO A 77 10.97 -17.03 30.99
CA PRO A 77 11.70 -17.53 29.84
C PRO A 77 11.47 -19.04 29.66
N VAL A 78 11.27 -19.46 28.42
CA VAL A 78 11.11 -20.86 28.04
C VAL A 78 12.11 -21.21 26.93
N SER A 79 12.53 -22.48 26.85
CA SER A 79 13.39 -22.91 25.76
C SER A 79 12.60 -22.96 24.44
N TRP A 80 13.30 -22.86 23.30
CA TRP A 80 12.64 -23.03 21.99
C TRP A 80 11.99 -24.41 21.84
N SER A 81 12.62 -25.48 22.34
CA SER A 81 12.06 -26.83 22.27
C SER A 81 10.75 -26.92 23.06
N ASP A 82 10.74 -26.44 24.29
CA ASP A 82 9.54 -26.48 25.14
C ASP A 82 8.42 -25.62 24.54
N ALA A 83 8.76 -24.43 24.00
CA ALA A 83 7.79 -23.57 23.32
C ALA A 83 7.14 -24.27 22.11
N PHE A 84 7.93 -24.93 21.25
CA PHE A 84 7.39 -25.66 20.11
C PHE A 84 6.55 -26.88 20.53
N GLU A 85 7.00 -27.63 21.54
CA GLU A 85 6.26 -28.78 22.07
C GLU A 85 4.92 -28.37 22.67
N GLU A 86 4.90 -27.30 23.46
CA GLU A 86 3.69 -26.74 24.07
C GLU A 86 2.73 -26.22 23.01
N ILE A 87 3.17 -25.33 22.11
CA ILE A 87 2.33 -24.81 21.01
C ILE A 87 1.78 -25.97 20.16
N GLY A 88 2.63 -26.94 19.82
CA GLY A 88 2.21 -28.10 19.04
C GLY A 88 1.18 -28.99 19.76
N ARG A 89 1.30 -29.15 21.08
CA ARG A 89 0.33 -29.90 21.90
C ARG A 89 -1.02 -29.18 21.92
N GLU A 90 -1.03 -27.87 22.17
CA GLU A 90 -2.27 -27.09 22.19
C GLU A 90 -2.96 -27.10 20.82
N LEU A 91 -2.20 -26.88 19.73
CA LEU A 91 -2.76 -26.94 18.38
C LEU A 91 -3.38 -28.31 18.06
N ARG A 92 -2.72 -29.42 18.41
CA ARG A 92 -3.25 -30.77 18.17
C ARG A 92 -4.55 -31.08 18.94
N ALA A 93 -4.82 -30.36 20.02
CA ALA A 93 -6.04 -30.52 20.81
C ALA A 93 -7.24 -29.72 20.26
N LEU A 94 -6.99 -28.78 19.33
CA LEU A 94 -8.01 -27.91 18.76
C LEU A 94 -8.50 -28.43 17.41
N ALA A 95 -9.80 -28.27 17.13
CA ALA A 95 -10.32 -28.49 15.79
C ALA A 95 -9.86 -27.36 14.86
N PRO A 96 -9.64 -27.62 13.55
CA PRO A 96 -9.10 -26.61 12.65
C PRO A 96 -9.87 -25.28 12.59
N GLN A 97 -11.19 -25.33 12.79
CA GLN A 97 -12.08 -24.17 12.76
C GLN A 97 -11.95 -23.27 13.99
N GLN A 98 -11.24 -23.71 15.03
CA GLN A 98 -11.02 -22.98 16.28
C GLN A 98 -9.69 -22.21 16.30
N VAL A 99 -8.91 -22.27 15.22
CA VAL A 99 -7.56 -21.70 15.16
C VAL A 99 -7.46 -20.72 14.00
N ASP A 100 -7.08 -19.50 14.33
CA ASP A 100 -6.80 -18.43 13.38
C ASP A 100 -5.28 -18.24 13.25
N PHE A 101 -4.80 -18.30 12.02
CA PHE A 101 -3.39 -18.10 11.67
C PHE A 101 -3.21 -16.67 11.14
N TYR A 102 -3.24 -15.70 12.06
CA TYR A 102 -3.09 -14.29 11.69
C TYR A 102 -1.68 -13.97 11.19
N THR A 103 -1.59 -13.26 10.07
CA THR A 103 -0.31 -12.82 9.50
C THR A 103 -0.32 -11.35 9.12
N SER A 104 0.80 -10.85 8.62
CA SER A 104 0.98 -9.45 8.27
C SER A 104 1.57 -9.29 6.89
N GLY A 105 1.11 -8.27 6.15
CA GLY A 105 1.71 -7.84 4.89
C GLY A 105 3.15 -7.32 5.03
N ARG A 106 3.68 -7.20 6.25
CA ARG A 106 5.10 -6.94 6.54
C ARG A 106 5.95 -8.20 6.58
N ALA A 107 5.35 -9.38 6.67
CA ALA A 107 6.08 -10.64 6.55
C ALA A 107 6.69 -10.78 5.15
N SER A 108 7.82 -11.46 5.06
CA SER A 108 8.40 -11.79 3.75
C SER A 108 7.48 -12.76 2.99
N LEU A 109 7.58 -12.77 1.66
CA LEU A 109 6.78 -13.67 0.82
C LEU A 109 7.02 -15.14 1.20
N GLU A 110 8.27 -15.52 1.48
CA GLU A 110 8.64 -16.87 1.91
C GLU A 110 8.05 -17.22 3.27
N THR A 111 8.10 -16.29 4.23
CA THR A 111 7.54 -16.47 5.58
C THR A 111 6.02 -16.64 5.50
N ALA A 112 5.33 -15.75 4.78
CA ALA A 112 3.89 -15.84 4.57
C ALA A 112 3.52 -17.16 3.88
N TYR A 113 4.25 -17.54 2.82
CA TYR A 113 4.03 -18.78 2.08
C TYR A 113 4.20 -20.03 2.96
N MET A 114 5.24 -20.09 3.79
CA MET A 114 5.45 -21.21 4.71
C MET A 114 4.38 -21.26 5.80
N TYR A 115 3.98 -20.11 6.35
CA TYR A 115 2.97 -20.02 7.41
C TYR A 115 1.58 -20.45 6.91
N GLN A 116 1.17 -19.97 5.72
CA GLN A 116 -0.10 -20.37 5.12
C GLN A 116 -0.12 -21.84 4.67
N LEU A 117 1.05 -22.42 4.35
CA LEU A 117 1.17 -23.85 4.05
C LEU A 117 1.01 -24.68 5.33
N PHE A 118 1.64 -24.26 6.43
CA PHE A 118 1.48 -24.88 7.74
C PHE A 118 0.03 -24.89 8.20
N ALA A 119 -0.68 -23.76 8.11
CA ALA A 119 -2.10 -23.67 8.46
C ALA A 119 -2.97 -24.65 7.64
N ARG A 120 -2.69 -24.79 6.34
CA ARG A 120 -3.42 -25.73 5.47
C ARG A 120 -3.08 -27.19 5.74
N ILE A 121 -1.84 -27.50 6.11
CA ILE A 121 -1.45 -28.84 6.59
C ILE A 121 -2.16 -29.16 7.90
N PHE A 122 -2.31 -28.18 8.80
CA PHE A 122 -3.11 -28.30 10.01
C PHE A 122 -4.62 -28.50 9.72
N GLY A 123 -5.07 -28.14 8.52
CA GLY A 123 -6.45 -28.31 8.07
C GLY A 123 -7.32 -27.06 8.20
N SER A 124 -6.71 -25.89 8.47
CA SER A 124 -7.41 -24.60 8.58
C SER A 124 -7.20 -23.75 7.33
N ASN A 125 -8.24 -23.01 6.95
CA ASN A 125 -8.17 -21.91 5.99
C ASN A 125 -8.42 -20.55 6.66
N ASN A 126 -8.46 -20.49 8.00
CA ASN A 126 -8.61 -19.24 8.75
C ASN A 126 -7.26 -18.51 8.77
N LEU A 127 -7.04 -17.69 7.75
CA LEU A 127 -5.80 -16.98 7.49
C LEU A 127 -6.05 -15.47 7.40
N PRO A 128 -6.52 -14.82 8.48
CA PRO A 128 -6.68 -13.37 8.47
C PRO A 128 -5.31 -12.69 8.31
N ASP A 129 -5.26 -11.61 7.54
CA ASP A 129 -4.06 -10.81 7.33
C ASP A 129 -4.35 -9.34 7.65
N SER A 130 -3.36 -8.62 8.16
CA SER A 130 -3.41 -7.15 8.32
C SER A 130 -3.92 -6.41 7.06
N SER A 131 -3.63 -6.95 5.87
CA SER A 131 -4.03 -6.43 4.57
C SER A 131 -5.52 -6.56 4.30
N ASN A 132 -6.27 -7.42 5.00
CA ASN A 132 -7.73 -7.38 4.96
C ASN A 132 -8.26 -6.02 5.49
N MET A 133 -7.54 -5.35 6.39
CA MET A 133 -7.94 -4.01 6.84
C MET A 133 -7.57 -2.90 5.83
N CYS A 134 -6.67 -3.17 4.88
CA CYS A 134 -6.14 -2.16 3.96
C CYS A 134 -6.61 -2.33 2.51
N HIS A 135 -6.68 -3.58 2.02
CA HIS A 135 -6.83 -3.93 0.61
C HIS A 135 -8.06 -4.81 0.33
N GLU A 136 -8.90 -5.11 1.31
CA GLU A 136 -10.09 -5.94 1.09
C GLU A 136 -11.03 -5.32 0.06
N SER A 137 -11.32 -4.02 0.18
CA SER A 137 -12.17 -3.30 -0.76
C SER A 137 -11.65 -3.38 -2.19
N SER A 138 -10.33 -3.20 -2.38
CA SER A 138 -9.69 -3.32 -3.70
C SER A 138 -9.64 -4.76 -4.20
N SER A 139 -9.48 -5.75 -3.31
CA SER A 139 -9.41 -7.16 -3.67
C SER A 139 -10.74 -7.68 -4.22
N VAL A 140 -11.85 -7.09 -3.80
CA VAL A 140 -13.18 -7.36 -4.35
C VAL A 140 -13.44 -6.54 -5.62
N ALA A 141 -13.15 -5.23 -5.61
CA ALA A 141 -13.56 -4.34 -6.69
C ALA A 141 -12.70 -4.44 -7.96
N LEU A 142 -11.39 -4.67 -7.84
CA LEU A 142 -10.49 -4.70 -9.00
C LEU A 142 -10.75 -5.89 -9.95
N PRO A 143 -10.98 -7.14 -9.48
CA PRO A 143 -11.34 -8.22 -10.37
C PRO A 143 -12.61 -7.95 -11.18
N GLU A 144 -13.63 -7.36 -10.56
CA GLU A 144 -14.87 -6.99 -11.24
C GLU A 144 -14.68 -5.85 -12.25
N SER A 145 -13.78 -4.91 -11.94
CA SER A 145 -13.56 -3.71 -12.77
C SER A 145 -12.59 -3.93 -13.93
N ILE A 146 -11.48 -4.63 -13.69
CA ILE A 146 -10.36 -4.77 -14.64
C ILE A 146 -9.84 -6.21 -14.81
N GLY A 147 -10.43 -7.19 -14.13
CA GLY A 147 -10.03 -8.61 -14.22
C GLY A 147 -8.73 -8.96 -13.50
N SER A 148 -8.17 -8.05 -12.69
CA SER A 148 -6.94 -8.26 -11.92
C SER A 148 -7.21 -8.05 -10.43
N SER A 149 -6.57 -8.84 -9.57
CA SER A 149 -6.64 -8.65 -8.11
C SER A 149 -5.66 -7.60 -7.58
N VAL A 150 -4.83 -7.04 -8.45
CA VAL A 150 -3.83 -6.02 -8.12
C VAL A 150 -3.86 -4.88 -9.13
N GLY A 151 -3.41 -3.69 -8.71
CA GLY A 151 -3.23 -2.56 -9.61
C GLY A 151 -2.27 -2.90 -10.75
N THR A 152 -2.59 -2.47 -11.96
CA THR A 152 -1.81 -2.72 -13.18
C THR A 152 -0.91 -1.54 -13.57
N ALA A 153 -1.01 -0.43 -12.86
CA ALA A 153 -0.19 0.76 -13.09
C ALA A 153 1.26 0.54 -12.63
N MET A 154 2.19 1.12 -13.36
CA MET A 154 3.62 1.11 -13.07
C MET A 154 4.17 2.53 -12.89
N LEU A 155 5.35 2.66 -12.28
CA LEU A 155 5.99 3.96 -12.09
C LEU A 155 6.22 4.71 -13.41
N SER A 156 6.45 3.99 -14.52
CA SER A 156 6.59 4.59 -15.84
C SER A 156 5.31 5.28 -16.34
N ASP A 157 4.13 4.92 -15.83
CA ASP A 157 2.88 5.58 -16.22
C ASP A 157 2.84 7.04 -15.79
N PHE A 158 3.46 7.39 -14.66
CA PHE A 158 3.59 8.79 -14.23
C PHE A 158 4.33 9.62 -15.28
N GLN A 159 5.33 9.04 -15.93
CA GLN A 159 6.14 9.69 -16.97
C GLN A 159 5.40 9.84 -18.30
N ASN A 160 4.32 9.09 -18.51
CA ASN A 160 3.59 9.02 -19.78
C ASN A 160 2.17 9.62 -19.72
N CYS A 161 1.64 9.87 -18.52
CA CYS A 161 0.30 10.40 -18.36
C CYS A 161 0.21 11.89 -18.69
N ASP A 162 -0.94 12.32 -19.21
CA ASP A 162 -1.26 13.72 -19.49
C ASP A 162 -2.18 14.34 -18.41
N CYS A 163 -2.75 13.49 -17.53
CA CYS A 163 -3.62 13.88 -16.42
C CYS A 163 -3.53 12.86 -15.28
N ILE A 164 -3.63 13.32 -14.03
CA ILE A 164 -3.68 12.50 -12.81
C ILE A 164 -4.92 12.86 -12.00
N PHE A 165 -5.75 11.86 -11.72
CA PHE A 165 -6.81 11.95 -10.71
C PHE A 165 -6.26 11.41 -9.39
N TYR A 166 -6.19 12.27 -8.38
CA TYR A 166 -5.59 11.96 -7.08
C TYR A 166 -6.67 11.85 -6.00
N LEU A 167 -6.87 10.66 -5.41
CA LEU A 167 -7.99 10.41 -4.51
C LEU A 167 -7.52 9.99 -3.11
N ALA A 168 -7.93 10.76 -2.10
CA ALA A 168 -7.96 10.41 -0.67
C ALA A 168 -6.66 9.81 -0.06
N GLN A 169 -5.50 10.08 -0.64
CA GLN A 169 -4.20 9.62 -0.14
C GLN A 169 -3.43 10.82 0.46
N ASN A 170 -2.81 10.63 1.63
CA ASN A 170 -1.91 11.63 2.20
C ASN A 170 -0.46 11.36 1.78
N VAL A 171 -0.02 12.12 0.76
CA VAL A 171 1.26 11.84 0.09
C VAL A 171 2.43 12.09 1.03
N ASN A 172 2.32 13.07 1.92
CA ASN A 172 3.43 13.52 2.75
C ASN A 172 3.80 12.49 3.82
N THR A 173 2.81 11.82 4.41
CA THR A 173 3.01 10.86 5.50
C THR A 173 3.12 9.42 4.98
N SER A 174 2.34 9.06 3.96
CA SER A 174 2.18 7.68 3.52
C SER A 174 3.12 7.31 2.36
N SER A 175 3.36 8.24 1.44
CA SER A 175 4.14 7.98 0.22
C SER A 175 4.99 9.17 -0.24
N PRO A 176 5.82 9.77 0.64
CA PRO A 176 6.50 11.04 0.33
C PRO A 176 7.44 10.98 -0.86
N ARG A 177 7.95 9.80 -1.24
CA ARG A 177 8.72 9.65 -2.48
C ARG A 177 7.92 10.00 -3.74
N MET A 178 6.61 9.76 -3.72
CA MET A 178 5.70 10.08 -4.83
C MET A 178 5.69 11.58 -5.15
N LEU A 179 6.04 12.46 -4.20
CA LEU A 179 6.11 13.91 -4.44
C LEU A 179 7.09 14.28 -5.56
N HIS A 180 8.16 13.50 -5.76
CA HIS A 180 9.07 13.69 -6.88
C HIS A 180 8.38 13.36 -8.22
N ASP A 181 7.69 12.23 -8.31
CA ASP A 181 6.93 11.86 -9.52
C ASP A 181 5.80 12.86 -9.83
N LEU A 182 5.15 13.42 -8.79
CA LEU A 182 4.14 14.46 -8.96
C LEU A 182 4.74 15.79 -9.41
N GLN A 183 5.89 16.19 -8.85
CA GLN A 183 6.61 17.39 -9.28
C GLN A 183 7.05 17.27 -10.74
N ASP A 184 7.63 16.14 -11.13
CA ASP A 184 8.01 15.87 -12.52
C ASP A 184 6.81 15.96 -13.47
N ALA A 185 5.65 15.45 -13.05
CA ALA A 185 4.42 15.56 -13.83
C ALA A 185 3.97 17.03 -14.00
N VAL A 186 3.98 17.82 -12.93
CA VAL A 186 3.66 19.26 -12.99
C VAL A 186 4.61 20.02 -13.89
N ASP A 187 5.91 19.74 -13.83
CA ASP A 187 6.92 20.39 -14.66
C ASP A 187 6.75 20.05 -16.16
N ARG A 188 6.18 18.88 -16.48
CA ARG A 188 5.71 18.51 -17.83
C ARG A 188 4.38 19.14 -18.24
N GLY A 189 3.70 19.83 -17.34
CA GLY A 189 2.39 20.45 -17.57
C GLY A 189 1.19 19.52 -17.36
N VAL A 190 1.39 18.34 -16.77
CA VAL A 190 0.31 17.39 -16.42
C VAL A 190 -0.64 18.03 -15.42
N LYS A 191 -1.94 17.85 -15.64
CA LYS A 191 -2.96 18.33 -14.70
C LYS A 191 -3.20 17.30 -13.61
N ILE A 192 -3.07 17.74 -12.36
CA ILE A 192 -3.36 16.92 -11.18
C ILE A 192 -4.66 17.43 -10.55
N VAL A 193 -5.70 16.60 -10.60
CA VAL A 193 -7.01 16.89 -10.04
C VAL A 193 -7.19 16.09 -8.76
N THR A 194 -7.21 16.77 -7.62
CA THR A 194 -7.22 16.14 -6.31
C THR A 194 -8.62 16.13 -5.69
N PHE A 195 -9.05 14.97 -5.20
CA PHE A 195 -10.26 14.77 -4.41
C PHE A 195 -9.85 14.26 -3.03
N ASN A 196 -9.92 15.11 -2.02
CA ASN A 196 -9.56 14.75 -0.66
C ASN A 196 -10.33 15.61 0.35
N PRO A 197 -11.00 15.03 1.37
CA PRO A 197 -11.69 15.82 2.40
C PRO A 197 -10.78 16.83 3.11
N LEU A 198 -9.50 16.48 3.30
CA LEU A 198 -8.50 17.32 3.98
C LEU A 198 -7.57 17.96 2.95
N ARG A 199 -7.17 19.21 3.17
CA ARG A 199 -6.11 19.85 2.38
C ARG A 199 -4.75 19.45 2.96
N GLU A 200 -4.07 18.58 2.22
CA GLU A 200 -2.76 18.06 2.62
C GLU A 200 -1.64 18.93 2.06
N PRO A 201 -0.65 19.36 2.89
CA PRO A 201 0.42 20.24 2.43
C PRO A 201 1.16 19.72 1.19
N GLY A 202 1.47 18.42 1.15
CA GLY A 202 2.17 17.80 0.02
C GLY A 202 1.37 17.76 -1.29
N LEU A 203 0.05 17.93 -1.24
CA LEU A 203 -0.80 18.04 -2.42
C LEU A 203 -1.03 19.49 -2.84
N GLU A 204 -0.69 20.46 -1.99
CA GLU A 204 -0.73 21.88 -2.33
C GLU A 204 0.63 22.35 -2.83
N HIS A 205 1.66 22.24 -1.99
CA HIS A 205 2.97 22.81 -2.24
C HIS A 205 4.07 21.82 -1.88
N PHE A 206 5.02 21.66 -2.81
CA PHE A 206 6.21 20.86 -2.58
C PHE A 206 7.47 21.67 -2.81
N ILE A 207 8.33 21.73 -1.80
CA ILE A 207 9.71 22.19 -1.92
C ILE A 207 10.58 20.94 -1.91
N ASN A 208 11.26 20.68 -3.02
CA ASN A 208 12.09 19.52 -3.15
C ASN A 208 13.40 19.71 -2.35
N PRO A 209 13.62 18.94 -1.28
CA PRO A 209 14.80 19.10 -0.43
C PRO A 209 16.11 18.75 -1.14
N GLN A 210 16.03 18.07 -2.28
CA GLN A 210 17.17 17.68 -3.08
C GLN A 210 17.51 18.69 -4.18
N MET A 211 16.69 19.73 -4.37
CA MET A 211 16.97 20.82 -5.31
C MET A 211 17.50 22.05 -4.58
N PRO A 212 18.81 22.38 -4.68
CA PRO A 212 19.40 23.52 -3.98
C PRO A 212 18.73 24.86 -4.31
N SER A 213 18.30 25.05 -5.56
CA SER A 213 17.59 26.25 -5.99
C SER A 213 16.27 26.45 -5.24
N GLN A 214 15.45 25.40 -5.10
CA GLN A 214 14.20 25.47 -4.33
C GLN A 214 14.47 25.66 -2.84
N MET A 215 15.47 24.98 -2.28
CA MET A 215 15.84 25.11 -0.87
C MET A 215 16.37 26.51 -0.51
N LEU A 216 17.10 27.16 -1.43
CA LEU A 216 17.63 28.51 -1.22
C LEU A 216 16.59 29.61 -1.45
N THR A 217 15.68 29.43 -2.41
CA THR A 217 14.69 30.44 -2.78
C THR A 217 13.36 30.29 -2.05
N GLY A 218 13.09 29.11 -1.48
CA GLY A 218 11.77 28.75 -0.97
C GLY A 218 10.71 28.58 -2.06
N HIS A 219 11.11 28.56 -3.34
CA HIS A 219 10.19 28.37 -4.45
C HIS A 219 9.60 26.96 -4.39
N SER A 220 8.27 26.88 -4.26
CA SER A 220 7.53 25.62 -4.19
C SER A 220 6.84 25.33 -5.52
N THR A 221 6.76 24.05 -5.87
CA THR A 221 5.90 23.57 -6.94
C THR A 221 4.47 23.45 -6.42
N LEU A 222 3.51 24.09 -7.10
CA LEU A 222 2.08 23.86 -6.85
C LEU A 222 1.71 22.48 -7.42
N ILE A 223 1.35 21.54 -6.56
CA ILE A 223 1.12 20.15 -6.97
C ILE A 223 -0.26 19.97 -7.61
N SER A 224 -1.34 20.21 -6.85
CA SER A 224 -2.69 20.09 -7.39
C SER A 224 -3.01 21.28 -8.30
N SER A 225 -3.40 20.99 -9.54
CA SER A 225 -3.99 22.01 -10.43
C SER A 225 -5.37 22.43 -9.93
N GLU A 226 -6.17 21.46 -9.49
CA GLU A 226 -7.50 21.66 -8.91
C GLU A 226 -7.62 20.81 -7.64
N TYR A 227 -8.28 21.35 -6.61
CA TYR A 227 -8.43 20.68 -5.32
C TYR A 227 -9.90 20.69 -4.87
N TYR A 228 -10.54 19.53 -4.90
CA TYR A 228 -11.92 19.35 -4.50
C TYR A 228 -12.01 18.67 -3.12
N GLN A 229 -12.43 19.46 -2.12
CA GLN A 229 -12.73 18.93 -0.80
C GLN A 229 -14.13 18.30 -0.76
N VAL A 230 -14.19 17.02 -1.09
CA VAL A 230 -15.41 16.23 -0.96
C VAL A 230 -15.72 15.97 0.51
N ARG A 231 -17.01 15.92 0.87
CA ARG A 231 -17.43 15.39 2.18
C ARG A 231 -17.19 13.88 2.22
N ASN A 232 -17.13 13.30 3.41
CA ASN A 232 -17.04 11.84 3.58
C ASN A 232 -18.13 11.13 2.77
N GLY A 233 -17.74 10.20 1.91
CA GLY A 233 -18.64 9.49 0.98
C GLY A 233 -19.13 10.30 -0.23
N GLY A 234 -18.67 11.54 -0.42
CA GLY A 234 -19.02 12.40 -1.55
C GLY A 234 -18.16 12.20 -2.80
N ASP A 235 -17.08 11.44 -2.68
CA ASP A 235 -16.19 11.00 -3.76
C ASP A 235 -16.94 10.20 -4.84
N ILE A 236 -17.86 9.31 -4.46
CA ILE A 236 -18.69 8.56 -5.42
C ILE A 236 -19.51 9.52 -6.29
N GLY A 237 -20.14 10.53 -5.68
CA GLY A 237 -20.92 11.53 -6.40
C GLY A 237 -20.06 12.39 -7.32
N ALA A 238 -18.85 12.75 -6.88
CA ALA A 238 -17.89 13.49 -7.69
C ALA A 238 -17.44 12.67 -8.91
N LEU A 239 -17.05 11.40 -8.72
CA LEU A 239 -16.67 10.49 -9.81
C LEU A 239 -17.82 10.22 -10.77
N PHE A 240 -19.05 10.05 -10.27
CA PHE A 240 -20.23 9.91 -11.12
C PHE A 240 -20.44 11.14 -12.01
N GLY A 241 -20.24 12.34 -11.46
CA GLY A 241 -20.26 13.59 -12.21
C GLY A 241 -19.20 13.65 -13.31
N VAL A 242 -17.97 13.21 -13.01
CA VAL A 242 -16.87 13.11 -13.99
C VAL A 242 -17.24 12.13 -15.12
N CYS A 243 -17.75 10.94 -14.78
CA CYS A 243 -18.18 9.96 -15.77
C CYS A 243 -19.31 10.51 -16.67
N LYS A 244 -20.29 11.20 -16.08
CA LYS A 244 -21.37 11.85 -16.84
C LYS A 244 -20.83 12.89 -17.83
N ALA A 245 -19.96 13.78 -17.36
CA ALA A 245 -19.36 14.82 -18.21
C ALA A 245 -18.52 14.21 -19.35
N LEU A 246 -17.82 13.10 -19.10
CA LEU A 246 -17.07 12.38 -20.11
C LEU A 246 -17.98 11.82 -21.21
N ILE A 247 -19.12 11.22 -20.84
CA ILE A 247 -20.09 10.69 -21.81
C ILE A 247 -20.72 11.82 -22.63
N GLU A 248 -21.14 12.91 -21.98
CA GLU A 248 -21.71 14.07 -22.69
C GLU A 248 -20.70 14.70 -23.67
N ALA A 249 -19.43 14.76 -23.30
CA ALA A 249 -18.35 15.24 -24.17
C ALA A 249 -18.12 14.31 -25.36
N ASP A 250 -18.12 12.99 -25.16
CA ASP A 250 -18.00 12.00 -26.23
C ASP A 250 -19.21 12.05 -27.19
N ASP A 251 -20.43 12.19 -26.67
CA ASP A 251 -21.65 12.33 -27.49
C ASP A 251 -21.61 13.61 -28.35
N ALA A 252 -21.17 14.74 -27.79
CA ALA A 252 -21.01 15.98 -28.54
C ALA A 252 -19.93 15.86 -29.64
N LEU A 253 -18.81 15.18 -29.34
CA LEU A 253 -17.75 14.91 -30.31
C LEU A 253 -18.24 14.01 -31.44
N LYS A 254 -18.95 12.93 -31.13
CA LYS A 254 -19.60 12.04 -32.12
C LYS A 254 -20.57 12.81 -33.00
N ALA A 255 -21.42 13.67 -32.43
CA ALA A 255 -22.35 14.50 -33.18
C ALA A 255 -21.66 15.48 -34.14
N SER A 256 -20.46 15.97 -33.78
CA SER A 256 -19.64 16.83 -34.64
C SER A 256 -18.90 16.11 -35.78
N GLY A 257 -18.97 14.77 -35.84
CA GLY A 257 -18.23 13.96 -36.81
C GLY A 257 -16.73 13.79 -36.49
N ILE A 258 -16.27 14.34 -35.36
CA ILE A 258 -14.88 14.22 -34.89
C ILE A 258 -14.84 13.14 -33.81
N SER A 259 -14.68 11.87 -34.20
CA SER A 259 -14.40 10.82 -33.22
C SER A 259 -12.92 10.84 -32.86
N LYS A 260 -12.59 11.27 -31.63
CA LYS A 260 -11.21 11.20 -31.08
C LYS A 260 -10.99 10.02 -30.14
N VAL A 261 -12.05 9.41 -29.62
CA VAL A 261 -11.95 8.41 -28.53
C VAL A 261 -11.40 7.06 -29.02
N ALA A 262 -11.28 6.86 -30.32
CA ALA A 262 -10.56 5.72 -30.90
C ALA A 262 -9.46 6.22 -31.84
N GLY A 263 -8.37 6.75 -31.29
CA GLY A 263 -7.22 7.24 -32.06
C GLY A 263 -5.90 7.09 -31.33
N SER A 264 -4.94 6.38 -31.95
CA SER A 264 -3.53 6.16 -31.55
C SER A 264 -3.20 5.55 -30.18
N ASP A 265 -4.12 5.43 -29.22
CA ASP A 265 -3.85 4.82 -27.90
C ASP A 265 -3.49 3.32 -27.98
N ALA A 266 -3.78 2.68 -29.11
CA ALA A 266 -3.35 1.31 -29.41
C ALA A 266 -1.83 1.18 -29.65
N VAL A 267 -1.12 2.29 -29.87
CA VAL A 267 0.32 2.31 -30.12
C VAL A 267 1.00 3.14 -29.02
N PRO A 268 1.58 2.50 -28.00
CA PRO A 268 2.19 3.23 -26.89
C PRO A 268 3.40 4.02 -27.36
N LYS A 269 3.60 5.21 -26.78
CA LYS A 269 4.82 6.02 -26.98
C LYS A 269 6.08 5.29 -26.50
N ASP A 270 5.94 4.40 -25.51
CA ASP A 270 6.97 3.49 -25.01
C ASP A 270 6.50 2.03 -25.12
N PRO A 271 7.06 1.23 -26.04
CA PRO A 271 6.67 -0.17 -26.24
C PRO A 271 7.04 -1.11 -25.08
N SER A 272 7.75 -0.64 -24.05
CA SER A 272 8.11 -1.43 -22.86
C SER A 272 7.13 -1.28 -21.69
N ASN A 273 6.12 -0.42 -21.81
CA ASN A 273 5.16 -0.16 -20.73
C ASN A 273 4.19 -1.35 -20.52
N ALA A 274 4.20 -1.95 -19.33
CA ALA A 274 3.41 -3.13 -19.00
C ALA A 274 1.91 -2.88 -18.84
N ALA A 275 1.46 -1.63 -18.68
CA ALA A 275 0.05 -1.29 -18.76
C ALA A 275 -0.56 -1.77 -20.10
N THR A 276 0.27 -1.81 -21.15
CA THR A 276 -0.07 -2.34 -22.48
C THR A 276 -0.24 -3.86 -22.49
N VAL A 277 0.58 -4.60 -21.73
CA VAL A 277 0.45 -6.07 -21.63
C VAL A 277 -0.83 -6.44 -20.89
N ALA A 278 -1.18 -5.67 -19.85
CA ALA A 278 -2.43 -5.84 -19.11
C ALA A 278 -3.67 -5.47 -19.96
N PHE A 279 -3.63 -4.35 -20.70
CA PHE A 279 -4.73 -3.95 -21.59
C PHE A 279 -4.90 -4.92 -22.76
N ALA A 280 -3.81 -5.39 -23.39
CA ALA A 280 -3.85 -6.41 -24.43
C ALA A 280 -4.36 -7.78 -23.93
N ALA A 281 -4.25 -8.05 -22.64
CA ALA A 281 -4.69 -9.30 -22.02
C ALA A 281 -6.13 -9.25 -21.43
N SER A 282 -6.77 -8.09 -21.33
CA SER A 282 -7.93 -7.92 -20.42
C SER A 282 -9.32 -8.15 -21.03
N PRO A 283 -9.66 -7.78 -22.30
CA PRO A 283 -10.63 -8.63 -23.04
C PRO A 283 -10.63 -8.45 -24.58
N GLY A 284 -10.54 -9.53 -25.38
CA GLY A 284 -10.98 -9.43 -26.78
C GLY A 284 -10.60 -10.45 -27.85
N ASP A 285 -9.91 -11.56 -27.58
CA ASP A 285 -9.53 -12.49 -28.67
C ASP A 285 -10.62 -13.54 -29.04
N LYS A 286 -11.87 -13.32 -28.61
CA LYS A 286 -12.99 -14.25 -28.87
C LYS A 286 -14.19 -13.64 -29.58
N VAL A 287 -14.07 -12.59 -30.40
CA VAL A 287 -15.12 -12.28 -31.39
C VAL A 287 -14.53 -11.63 -32.65
N ARG A 288 -13.84 -12.41 -33.49
CA ARG A 288 -13.73 -12.16 -34.94
C ARG A 288 -13.02 -13.35 -35.58
N THR A 289 -13.81 -14.29 -36.09
CA THR A 289 -13.61 -15.11 -37.31
C THR A 289 -14.27 -16.50 -37.16
N SER A 290 -15.52 -16.61 -37.61
CA SER A 290 -16.03 -17.88 -38.15
C SER A 290 -17.18 -17.60 -39.12
N SER A 291 -16.84 -16.95 -40.23
CA SER A 291 -17.52 -17.21 -41.49
C SER A 291 -17.02 -18.57 -42.02
N PHE A 292 -17.79 -19.63 -41.85
CA PHE A 292 -17.73 -20.76 -42.77
C PHE A 292 -19.14 -21.27 -43.04
N SER A 293 -19.56 -21.00 -44.27
CA SER A 293 -20.57 -21.75 -44.99
C SER A 293 -20.13 -23.20 -45.17
N THR A 294 -20.89 -24.16 -44.65
CA THR A 294 -21.62 -25.21 -45.39
C THR A 294 -22.40 -26.06 -44.41
#